data_AF-F6DIZ1-F1
#
_entry.id   AF-F6DIZ1-F1
#
_cell.length_a   1.000
_cell.length_b   1.000
_cell.length_c   1.000
_cell.angle_alpha   90.00
_cell.angle_beta   90.00
_cell.angle_gamma   90.00
#
_symmetry.space_group_name_H-M   'P 1'
#
loop_
_entity.id
_entity.type
_entity.pdbx_description
1 polymer ?
#
loop_
_entity_poly.entity_id
_entity_poly.type
_entity_poly.pdbx_seq_one_letter_code
_entity_poly.pdbx_strand_id
1 'polypeptide(L)' 'MEALKRFARVSGSFAVVFEEGRPVKVAGRPRPQDHAFLMELAEEVVRAFAPGKSGLVLVSPERVRVAYREEGLGA' A
#
# COMPACT_ATOMS: atom_id res chain seq x y z
N MET A 1 -4.33 -9.27 -1.62
CA MET A 1 -2.84 -9.38 -1.60
C MET A 1 -2.22 -9.99 -2.87
N GLU A 2 -2.67 -11.14 -3.40
CA GLU A 2 -2.05 -11.75 -4.61
C GLU A 2 -2.13 -10.85 -5.85
N ALA A 3 -3.23 -10.09 -6.01
CA ALA A 3 -3.39 -9.15 -7.10
C ALA A 3 -2.31 -8.05 -7.12
N LEU A 4 -1.93 -7.50 -5.96
CA LEU A 4 -0.85 -6.52 -5.84
C LEU A 4 0.51 -7.13 -6.26
N LYS A 5 0.79 -8.37 -5.84
CA LYS A 5 2.02 -9.08 -6.25
C LYS A 5 2.04 -9.36 -7.76
N ARG A 6 0.91 -9.76 -8.35
CA ARG A 6 0.78 -9.93 -9.81
C ARG A 6 1.05 -8.63 -10.55
N PHE A 7 0.54 -7.51 -10.05
CA PHE A 7 0.83 -6.20 -10.64
C PHE A 7 2.33 -5.87 -10.56
N ALA A 8 2.95 -6.10 -9.39
CA ALA A 8 4.38 -5.84 -9.22
C ALA A 8 5.28 -6.68 -10.14
N ARG A 9 4.84 -7.88 -10.55
CA ARG A 9 5.56 -8.71 -11.55
C ARG A 9 5.60 -8.07 -12.93
N VAL A 10 4.56 -7.31 -13.30
CA VAL A 10 4.43 -6.68 -14.62
C VAL A 10 5.03 -5.27 -14.62
N SER A 11 4.76 -4.51 -13.56
CA SER A 11 5.04 -3.06 -13.50
C SER A 11 6.24 -2.69 -12.63
N GLY A 12 6.85 -3.68 -11.96
CA GLY A 12 7.88 -3.48 -10.96
C GLY A 12 7.33 -3.17 -9.57
N SER A 13 8.22 -3.14 -8.57
CA SER A 13 7.87 -2.81 -7.20
C SER A 13 7.35 -1.39 -7.07
N PHE A 14 6.39 -1.20 -6.16
CA PHE A 14 5.79 0.09 -5.88
C PHE A 14 5.41 0.19 -4.40
N ALA A 15 5.08 1.40 -3.96
CA ALA A 15 4.54 1.63 -2.65
C ALA A 15 3.20 2.37 -2.73
N VAL A 16 2.32 2.16 -1.76
CA VAL A 16 1.09 2.92 -1.60
C VAL A 16 1.13 3.61 -0.24
N VAL A 17 1.16 4.93 -0.25
CA VAL A 17 1.08 5.77 0.94
C VAL A 17 -0.37 5.80 1.40
N PHE A 18 -0.58 5.67 2.71
CA PHE A 18 -1.89 5.80 3.33
C PHE A 18 -1.82 6.72 4.55
N GLU A 19 -2.91 7.43 4.78
CA GLU A 19 -3.08 8.35 5.90
C GLU A 19 -4.40 8.03 6.60
N GLU A 20 -4.37 7.92 7.93
CA GLU A 20 -5.56 7.63 8.76
C GLU A 20 -6.36 6.40 8.25
N GLY A 21 -5.65 5.37 7.80
CA GLY A 21 -6.24 4.13 7.29
C GLY A 21 -6.74 4.21 5.84
N ARG A 22 -6.49 5.31 5.11
CA ARG A 22 -6.93 5.52 3.73
C ARG A 22 -5.75 5.67 2.77
N PRO A 23 -5.67 4.90 1.68
CA PRO A 23 -4.67 5.13 0.64
C PRO A 23 -4.84 6.53 0.04
N VAL A 24 -3.73 7.27 -0.09
CA VAL A 24 -3.72 8.64 -0.64
C VAL A 24 -2.87 8.79 -1.90
N LYS A 25 -1.85 7.93 -2.07
CA LYS A 25 -0.90 8.06 -3.18
C LYS A 25 -0.22 6.74 -3.50
N VAL A 26 -0.09 6.43 -4.80
CA VAL A 26 0.81 5.37 -5.26
C VAL A 26 2.17 5.97 -5.64
N ALA A 27 3.23 5.54 -4.95
CA ALA A 27 4.61 5.87 -5.29
C ALA A 27 5.18 4.80 -6.23
N GLY A 28 5.46 5.20 -7.47
CA GLY A 28 5.95 4.36 -8.55
C GLY A 28 5.57 4.93 -9.91
N ARG A 29 5.65 4.12 -10.97
CA ARG A 29 5.13 4.47 -12.31
C ARG A 29 3.96 3.56 -12.72
N PRO A 30 2.86 3.46 -11.94
CA PRO A 30 1.70 2.74 -12.40
C PRO A 30 1.10 3.44 -13.62
N ARG A 31 0.49 2.69 -14.54
CA ARG A 31 -0.30 3.30 -15.62
C ARG A 31 -1.51 4.00 -15.00
N PRO A 32 -1.96 5.16 -15.52
CA PRO A 32 -3.09 5.89 -14.96
C PRO A 32 -4.36 5.04 -14.80
N GLN A 33 -4.62 4.14 -15.75
CA GLN A 33 -5.75 3.20 -15.72
C GLN A 33 -5.72 2.20 -14.55
N ASP A 34 -4.54 1.90 -14.02
CA ASP A 34 -4.37 0.93 -12.93
C ASP A 34 -4.45 1.59 -11.56
N HIS A 35 -4.39 2.93 -11.48
CA HIS A 35 -4.28 3.68 -10.23
C HIS A 35 -5.46 3.42 -9.28
N ALA A 36 -6.70 3.54 -9.77
CA ALA A 36 -7.90 3.34 -8.95
C ALA A 36 -7.95 1.93 -8.35
N PHE A 37 -7.65 0.92 -9.17
CA PHE A 37 -7.60 -0.48 -8.75
C PHE A 37 -6.53 -0.75 -7.69
N LEU A 38 -5.34 -0.16 -7.83
CA LEU A 38 -4.27 -0.27 -6.83
C LEU A 38 -4.66 0.37 -5.50
N MET A 39 -5.38 1.48 -5.53
CA MET A 39 -5.85 2.16 -4.33
C MET A 39 -6.89 1.32 -3.58
N GLU A 40 -7.86 0.73 -4.28
CA GLU A 40 -8.86 -0.17 -3.69
C GLU A 40 -8.20 -1.40 -3.03
N LEU A 41 -7.30 -2.06 -3.74
CA LEU A 41 -6.56 -3.21 -3.19
C LEU A 41 -5.67 -2.84 -1.99
N ALA A 42 -5.07 -1.65 -2.01
CA ALA A 42 -4.30 -1.15 -0.88
C ALA A 42 -5.19 -0.81 0.30
N GLU A 43 -6.41 -0.32 0.07
CA GLU A 43 -7.37 0.00 1.13
C GLU A 43 -7.76 -1.27 1.90
N GLU A 44 -8.03 -2.38 1.21
CA GLU A 44 -8.28 -3.66 1.86
C GLU A 44 -7.11 -4.10 2.77
N VAL A 45 -5.88 -3.93 2.27
CA VAL A 45 -4.67 -4.25 3.04
C VAL A 45 -4.53 -3.33 4.25
N VAL A 46 -4.71 -2.02 4.08
CA VAL A 46 -4.58 -1.06 5.19
C VAL A 46 -5.66 -1.29 6.25
N ARG A 47 -6.92 -1.52 5.85
CA ARG A 47 -8.01 -1.85 6.78
C ARG A 47 -7.72 -3.10 7.60
N ALA A 48 -7.09 -4.12 7.01
CA ALA A 48 -6.78 -5.37 7.69
C ALA A 48 -5.57 -5.27 8.65
N PHE A 49 -4.55 -4.46 8.32
CA PHE A 49 -3.26 -4.49 9.02
C PHE A 49 -2.88 -3.21 9.76
N ALA A 50 -3.45 -2.05 9.40
CA ALA A 50 -3.10 -0.75 9.96
C ALA A 50 -4.32 0.21 10.01
N PRO A 51 -5.47 -0.22 10.57
CA PRO A 51 -6.67 0.61 10.60
C PRO A 51 -6.43 1.91 11.38
N GLY A 52 -6.81 3.04 10.79
CA GLY A 52 -6.66 4.37 11.40
C GLY A 52 -5.22 4.86 11.55
N LYS A 53 -4.23 4.14 11.02
CA LYS A 53 -2.81 4.55 11.07
C LYS A 53 -2.39 5.22 9.77
N SER A 54 -1.27 5.93 9.80
CA SER A 54 -0.62 6.50 8.62
C SER A 54 0.69 5.78 8.33
N GLY A 55 0.98 5.56 7.06
CA GLY A 55 2.09 4.70 6.66
C GLY A 55 2.19 4.43 5.18
N LEU A 56 2.76 3.28 4.85
CA LEU A 56 3.02 2.83 3.50
C LEU A 56 2.91 1.30 3.37
N VAL A 57 2.25 0.87 2.29
CA VAL A 57 2.22 -0.51 1.84
C VAL A 57 3.34 -0.67 0.81
N LEU A 58 4.32 -1.52 1.09
CA LEU A 58 5.40 -1.88 0.17
C LEU A 58 5.01 -3.14 -0.60
N VAL A 59 5.06 -3.07 -1.92
CA VAL A 59 4.67 -4.19 -2.80
C VAL A 59 5.84 -4.60 -3.68
N SER A 60 6.21 -5.88 -3.60
CA SER A 60 7.12 -6.55 -4.53
C SER A 60 6.49 -7.83 -5.08
N PRO A 61 7.03 -8.40 -6.17
CA PRO A 61 6.56 -9.68 -6.73
C PRO A 61 6.47 -10.84 -5.72
N GLU A 62 7.33 -10.82 -4.71
CA GLU A 62 7.51 -11.86 -3.70
C GLU A 62 6.68 -11.59 -2.45
N ARG A 63 6.52 -10.32 -2.05
CA ARG A 63 5.88 -9.97 -0.78
C ARG A 63 5.15 -8.63 -0.78
N VAL A 64 4.17 -8.54 0.11
CA VAL A 64 3.50 -7.28 0.51
C VAL A 64 3.84 -7.03 1.98
N ARG A 65 4.30 -5.83 2.32
CA ARG A 65 4.58 -5.43 3.71
C ARG A 65 3.84 -4.14 4.02
N VAL A 66 3.34 -4.02 5.24
CA VAL A 66 2.71 -2.78 5.73
C VAL A 66 3.63 -2.20 6.80
N ALA A 67 4.01 -0.94 6.63
CA ALA A 67 4.75 -0.17 7.62
C ALA A 67 3.91 1.06 7.99
N TYR A 68 3.71 1.30 9.28
CA TYR A 68 2.94 2.44 9.78
C TYR A 68 3.66 3.13 10.91
N ARG A 69 3.34 4.40 11.14
CA ARG A 69 3.79 5.15 12.30
C ARG A 69 2.93 4.74 13.50
N GLU A 70 3.57 4.34 14.58
CA GLU A 70 2.91 4.30 15.89
C GLU A 70 2.93 5.72 16.46
N GLU A 71 1.76 6.34 16.61
CA GLU A 71 1.65 7.52 17.47
C GLU A 71 1.79 7.08 18.93
N GLY A 72 3.00 7.28 19.50
CA GLY A 72 3.38 7.01 20.91
C GLY A 72 3.75 5.54 21.16
N LEU A 73 4.98 5.18 21.55
CA LEU A 73 5.65 5.60 22.78
C LEU A 73 7.13 5.98 22.53
N GLY A 74 7.40 7.28 22.43
CA GLY A 74 8.67 7.82 22.90
C GLY A 74 8.56 7.95 24.42
N ALA A 75 9.31 7.10 25.14
CA ALA A 75 9.56 7.23 26.57
C ALA A 75 10.50 8.40 26.85
#